data_AF-A0A9P6AXB5-F1
#
_entry.id   AF-A0A9P6AXB5-F1
#
_cell.length_a   1.000
_cell.length_b   1.000
_cell.length_c   1.000
_cell.angle_alpha   90.00
_cell.angle_beta   90.00
_cell.angle_gamma   90.00
#
_symmetry.space_group_name_H-M   'P 1'
#
loop_
_entity.id
_entity.type
_entity.pdbx_description
1 polymer ?
#
loop_
_entity_poly.entity_id
_entity_poly.type
_entity_poly.pdbx_seq_one_letter_code
_entity_poly.pdbx_strand_id
1 'polypeptide(L)'
;MREGTVPAHLYEEADEEDKKLVKRHFLTTVCHGDVLMERGVVNDTLNLMCRLDTAQDSVFKLQKNASSVSERKVPSGLANLRETSRLHVPRPNLTYAHKTHYRIVFEEKGVTVDLLPSLRDVMKALADIVIALKLLKKLGWVHRDVSIGNMLWYKGGGKLGDLEYAKKMGDMTSHDLRTGTIQFMSIEVAAYRFLFPPAQPSVPVKQAVREIQQQEQQQTCPVTLRSYLLA
;
A
#
# COMPACT_ATOMS: atom_id res chain seq x y z
N MET A 1 -5.61 -13.10 10.40
CA MET A 1 -6.41 -13.29 9.18
C MET A 1 -5.50 -13.84 8.08
N ARG A 2 -5.97 -14.72 7.19
CA ARG A 2 -5.18 -15.25 6.07
C ARG A 2 -5.57 -14.51 4.78
N GLU A 3 -4.61 -14.24 3.91
CA GLU A 3 -4.83 -13.50 2.66
C GLU A 3 -6.01 -14.06 1.83
N GLY A 4 -6.13 -15.39 1.74
CA GLY A 4 -7.15 -16.04 0.90
C GLY A 4 -8.59 -15.82 1.36
N THR A 5 -8.78 -15.38 2.59
CA THR A 5 -10.10 -15.02 3.12
C THR A 5 -10.47 -13.58 2.83
N VAL A 6 -9.50 -12.71 2.52
CA VAL A 6 -9.73 -11.26 2.36
C VAL A 6 -10.66 -10.96 1.18
N PRO A 7 -10.47 -11.53 -0.04
CA PRO A 7 -11.39 -11.26 -1.14
C PRO A 7 -12.85 -11.65 -0.84
N ALA A 8 -13.06 -12.72 -0.08
CA ALA A 8 -14.39 -13.15 0.34
C ALA A 8 -15.03 -12.14 1.31
N HIS A 9 -14.28 -11.68 2.32
CA HIS A 9 -14.74 -10.64 3.22
C HIS A 9 -15.09 -9.34 2.49
N LEU A 10 -14.26 -8.90 1.54
CA LEU A 10 -14.57 -7.72 0.73
C LEU A 10 -15.86 -7.91 -0.08
N TYR A 11 -16.12 -9.11 -0.59
CA TYR A 11 -17.32 -9.41 -1.35
C TYR A 11 -18.58 -9.46 -0.47
N GLU A 12 -18.47 -10.00 0.75
CA GLU A 12 -19.58 -10.09 1.71
C GLU A 12 -19.97 -8.72 2.27
N GLU A 13 -18.99 -7.85 2.53
CA GLU A 13 -19.21 -6.50 3.04
C GLU A 13 -19.70 -5.50 1.97
N ALA A 14 -19.52 -5.83 0.70
CA ALA A 14 -19.86 -4.97 -0.43
C ALA A 14 -21.37 -4.96 -0.76
N ASP A 15 -21.86 -3.82 -1.24
CA ASP A 15 -23.17 -3.73 -1.88
C ASP A 15 -23.17 -4.42 -3.27
N GLU A 16 -24.35 -4.57 -3.90
CA GLU A 16 -24.47 -5.30 -5.18
C GLU A 16 -23.70 -4.65 -6.35
N GLU A 17 -23.48 -3.33 -6.31
CA GLU A 17 -22.67 -2.64 -7.32
C GLU A 17 -21.18 -2.88 -7.07
N ASP A 18 -20.76 -2.72 -5.82
CA ASP A 18 -19.39 -2.93 -5.36
C ASP A 18 -18.95 -4.38 -5.52
N LYS A 19 -19.82 -5.37 -5.33
CA LYS A 19 -19.50 -6.79 -5.58
C LYS A 19 -18.98 -7.04 -6.99
N LYS A 20 -19.49 -6.31 -7.99
CA LYS A 20 -18.99 -6.37 -9.36
C LYS A 20 -17.60 -5.76 -9.47
N LEU A 21 -17.34 -4.67 -8.75
CA LEU A 21 -16.02 -4.04 -8.68
C LEU A 21 -15.01 -4.92 -7.94
N VAL A 22 -15.41 -5.62 -6.87
CA VAL A 22 -14.56 -6.57 -6.15
C VAL A 22 -14.06 -7.65 -7.11
N LYS A 23 -14.98 -8.33 -7.80
CA LYS A 23 -14.64 -9.36 -8.80
C LYS A 23 -13.78 -8.83 -9.95
N ARG A 24 -14.01 -7.58 -10.36
CA ARG A 24 -13.28 -6.97 -11.47
C ARG A 24 -11.85 -6.61 -11.09
N HIS A 25 -11.63 -6.07 -9.89
CA HIS A 25 -10.39 -5.40 -9.53
C HIS A 25 -9.53 -6.15 -8.48
N PHE A 26 -10.01 -7.23 -7.89
CA PHE A 26 -9.21 -8.11 -7.02
C PHE A 26 -9.05 -9.49 -7.63
N LEU A 27 -8.10 -10.25 -7.10
CA LEU A 27 -7.89 -11.64 -7.50
C LEU A 27 -8.93 -12.57 -6.87
N THR A 28 -9.37 -13.54 -7.66
CA THR A 28 -10.35 -14.55 -7.23
C THR A 28 -9.60 -15.72 -6.63
N THR A 29 -9.83 -16.00 -5.35
CA THR A 29 -9.18 -17.12 -4.67
C THR A 29 -9.87 -18.43 -5.06
N VAL A 30 -9.09 -19.38 -5.60
CA VAL A 30 -9.57 -20.72 -5.97
C VAL A 30 -9.50 -21.64 -4.75
N CYS A 31 -8.34 -21.67 -4.11
CA CYS A 31 -8.10 -22.43 -2.88
C CYS A 31 -6.90 -21.86 -2.12
N HIS A 32 -6.88 -22.12 -0.82
CA HIS A 32 -5.76 -21.72 0.03
C HIS A 32 -5.71 -22.58 1.29
N GLY A 33 -4.56 -22.62 1.95
CA GLY A 33 -4.41 -23.39 3.18
C GLY A 33 -2.99 -23.47 3.70
N ASP A 34 -2.87 -23.96 4.93
CA ASP A 34 -1.59 -24.24 5.56
C ASP A 34 -0.99 -25.51 4.94
N VAL A 35 0.30 -25.46 4.64
CA VAL A 35 1.04 -26.59 4.07
C VAL A 35 1.36 -27.57 5.18
N LEU A 36 0.95 -28.82 5.00
CA LEU A 36 1.26 -29.90 5.93
C LEU A 36 2.52 -30.65 5.46
N MET A 37 3.38 -31.02 6.41
CA MET A 37 4.48 -31.96 6.21
C MET A 37 4.00 -33.41 6.24
N GLU A 38 4.90 -34.34 5.94
CA GLU A 38 4.64 -35.78 6.09
C GLU A 38 4.09 -36.07 7.50
N ARG A 39 3.03 -36.90 7.55
CA ARG A 39 2.24 -37.25 8.75
C ARG A 39 1.23 -36.19 9.22
N GLY A 40 0.93 -35.16 8.43
CA GLY A 40 -0.13 -34.20 8.73
C GLY A 40 0.25 -33.10 9.73
N VAL A 41 1.54 -32.96 10.05
CA VAL A 41 2.06 -31.91 10.93
C VAL A 41 2.17 -30.61 10.14
N VAL A 42 1.69 -29.49 10.69
CA VAL A 42 1.79 -28.17 10.05
C VAL A 42 3.26 -27.80 9.81
N ASN A 43 3.57 -27.38 8.58
CA ASN A 43 4.89 -26.91 8.22
C ASN A 43 5.09 -25.49 8.78
N ASP A 44 5.78 -25.39 9.92
CA ASP A 44 6.06 -24.13 10.56
C ASP A 44 7.52 -23.98 10.97
N THR A 45 7.94 -22.74 11.22
CA THR A 45 9.34 -22.41 11.54
C THR A 45 9.81 -23.01 12.85
N LEU A 46 8.92 -23.37 13.78
CA LEU A 46 9.31 -23.99 15.05
C LEU A 46 9.65 -25.46 14.82
N ASN A 47 8.85 -26.17 14.04
CA ASN A 47 9.13 -27.55 13.64
C ASN A 47 10.33 -27.66 12.68
N LEU A 48 10.61 -26.63 11.87
CA LEU A 48 11.79 -26.58 10.99
C LEU A 48 13.08 -26.17 11.72
N MET A 49 13.03 -25.13 12.57
CA MET A 49 14.22 -24.61 13.25
C MET A 49 14.59 -25.38 14.53
N CYS A 50 13.65 -26.09 15.16
CA CYS A 50 13.95 -26.95 16.31
C CYS A 50 14.28 -28.41 15.94
N ARG A 51 14.37 -28.73 14.64
CA ARG A 51 14.79 -30.07 14.15
C ARG A 51 16.28 -30.19 13.86
N LEU A 52 17.00 -29.07 13.77
CA LEU A 52 18.45 -29.09 13.85
C LEU A 52 18.84 -28.69 15.27
N ASP A 53 19.63 -29.54 15.93
CA ASP A 53 20.47 -29.11 17.05
C ASP A 53 21.25 -27.88 16.57
N THR A 54 20.78 -26.71 16.98
CA THR A 54 21.48 -25.45 16.72
C THR A 54 22.64 -25.41 17.69
N ALA A 55 23.73 -26.07 17.30
CA ALA A 55 25.04 -25.72 17.81
C ALA A 55 25.18 -24.20 17.67
N GLN A 56 25.37 -23.55 18.82
CA GLN A 56 25.57 -22.11 18.95
C GLN A 56 26.85 -21.71 18.21
N ASP A 57 26.78 -21.49 16.90
CA ASP A 57 27.85 -20.81 16.16
C ASP A 57 27.26 -20.14 14.92
N SER A 58 26.66 -18.96 15.14
CA SER A 58 26.08 -18.10 14.12
C SER A 58 27.15 -17.30 13.35
N VAL A 59 28.07 -18.01 12.69
CA VAL A 59 29.02 -17.41 11.74
C VAL A 59 28.86 -18.05 10.36
N PHE A 60 27.98 -17.46 9.53
CA PHE A 60 27.94 -17.75 8.11
C PHE A 60 29.08 -17.01 7.39
N LYS A 61 30.08 -17.74 6.88
CA LYS A 61 31.09 -17.20 5.97
C LYS A 61 30.56 -17.18 4.55
N LEU A 62 30.43 -15.99 3.97
CA LEU A 62 30.07 -15.79 2.57
C LEU A 62 31.17 -16.37 1.66
N GLN A 63 30.86 -17.39 0.85
CA GLN A 63 31.79 -17.89 -0.16
C GLN A 63 31.92 -16.85 -1.28
N LYS A 64 33.10 -16.22 -1.38
CA LYS A 64 33.49 -15.40 -2.53
C LYS A 64 33.92 -16.31 -3.68
N ASN A 65 32.96 -16.84 -4.44
CA ASN A 65 33.29 -17.35 -5.76
C ASN A 65 33.18 -16.19 -6.75
N ALA A 66 34.30 -15.50 -6.93
CA ALA A 66 34.55 -14.68 -8.09
C ALA A 66 34.71 -15.62 -9.30
N SER A 67 33.78 -15.55 -10.24
CA SER A 67 33.99 -16.07 -11.58
C SER A 67 33.46 -15.04 -12.57
N SER A 68 34.43 -14.44 -13.25
CA SER A 68 34.39 -13.47 -14.35
C SER A 68 33.12 -13.43 -15.21
N VAL A 69 32.46 -12.26 -15.18
CA VAL A 69 32.01 -11.40 -16.30
C VAL A 69 31.35 -12.05 -17.54
N SER A 70 30.12 -11.62 -17.81
CA SER A 70 29.74 -11.09 -19.12
C SER A 70 28.90 -9.83 -18.91
N GLU A 71 29.51 -8.67 -19.14
CA GLU A 71 28.87 -7.36 -19.08
C GLU A 71 27.81 -7.24 -20.19
N ARG A 72 26.53 -7.30 -19.82
CA ARG A 72 25.47 -6.75 -20.67
C ARG A 72 25.30 -5.27 -20.33
N LYS A 73 25.58 -4.42 -21.31
CA LYS A 73 25.38 -2.96 -21.29
C LYS A 73 23.93 -2.64 -20.85
N VAL A 74 23.78 -2.12 -19.64
CA VAL A 74 22.53 -1.51 -19.16
C VAL A 74 22.40 -0.10 -19.76
N PRO A 75 21.19 0.34 -20.16
CA PRO A 75 20.98 1.69 -20.69
C PRO A 75 21.35 2.78 -19.68
N SER A 76 21.99 3.84 -20.19
CA SER A 76 22.65 4.95 -19.49
C SER A 76 21.71 5.94 -18.75
N GLY A 77 20.60 5.47 -18.17
CA GLY A 77 19.65 6.29 -17.40
C GLY A 77 19.69 6.09 -15.88
N LEU A 78 20.36 5.03 -15.40
CA LEU A 78 20.33 4.61 -13.99
C LEU A 78 21.71 4.67 -13.30
N ALA A 79 22.67 5.38 -13.89
CA ALA A 79 24.05 5.44 -13.39
C ALA A 79 24.24 6.34 -12.16
N ASN A 80 23.21 7.13 -11.77
CA ASN A 80 23.35 8.14 -10.72
C ASN A 80 22.53 7.87 -9.44
N LEU A 81 21.85 6.72 -9.30
CA LEU A 81 21.36 6.32 -7.97
C LEU A 81 22.55 5.72 -7.20
N ARG A 82 23.31 6.61 -6.56
CA ARG A 82 24.34 6.22 -5.59
C ARG A 82 23.72 5.20 -4.63
N GLU A 83 24.36 4.04 -4.57
CA GLU A 83 24.23 3.01 -3.58
C GLU A 83 23.93 3.65 -2.21
N THR A 84 22.66 3.64 -1.81
CA THR A 84 22.28 4.13 -0.49
C THR A 84 22.89 3.15 0.48
N SER A 85 23.97 3.62 1.10
CA SER A 85 24.69 2.96 2.17
C SER A 85 23.66 2.32 3.09
N ARG A 86 23.75 1.00 3.22
CA ARG A 86 22.93 0.18 4.13
C ARG A 86 22.86 0.92 5.47
N LEU A 87 21.76 1.61 5.73
CA LEU A 87 21.49 2.20 7.03
C LEU A 87 21.42 1.02 7.99
N HIS A 88 22.51 0.82 8.73
CA HIS A 88 22.62 -0.20 9.75
C HIS A 88 21.74 0.26 10.91
N VAL A 89 20.44 0.00 10.80
CA VAL A 89 19.51 0.19 11.91
C VAL A 89 19.85 -0.90 12.94
N PRO A 90 20.15 -0.55 14.20
CA PRO A 90 20.34 -1.53 15.26
C PRO A 90 19.11 -2.45 15.28
N ARG A 91 19.31 -3.76 15.10
CA ARG A 91 18.22 -4.73 15.20
C ARG A 91 17.92 -4.91 16.69
N PRO A 92 16.79 -4.40 17.24
CA PRO A 92 16.36 -4.86 18.56
C PRO A 92 16.20 -6.38 18.46
N ASN A 93 16.55 -7.09 19.55
CA ASN A 93 16.47 -8.55 19.66
C ASN A 93 15.22 -9.08 18.94
N LEU A 94 15.41 -9.61 17.73
CA LEU A 94 14.30 -9.95 16.85
C LEU A 94 13.72 -11.26 17.37
N THR A 95 12.71 -11.18 18.24
CA THR A 95 11.88 -12.34 18.56
C THR A 95 11.23 -12.79 17.25
N TYR A 96 11.78 -13.83 16.64
CA TYR A 96 11.22 -14.39 15.42
C TYR A 96 9.84 -14.96 15.76
N ALA A 97 8.79 -14.26 15.32
CA ALA A 97 7.45 -14.79 15.42
C ALA A 97 7.38 -16.10 14.62
N HIS A 98 6.73 -17.10 15.20
CA HIS A 98 6.41 -18.36 14.54
C HIS A 98 5.71 -18.11 13.20
N LYS A 99 6.18 -18.74 12.12
CA LYS A 99 5.58 -18.65 10.80
C LYS A 99 5.13 -20.02 10.32
N THR A 100 3.88 -20.10 9.91
CA THR A 100 3.31 -21.26 9.21
C THR A 100 3.42 -21.06 7.70
N HIS A 101 3.88 -22.09 6.98
CA HIS A 101 3.87 -22.10 5.53
C HIS A 101 2.43 -22.17 5.03
N TYR A 102 2.04 -21.16 4.28
CA TYR A 102 0.71 -21.00 3.72
C TYR A 102 0.80 -20.90 2.20
N ARG A 103 -0.16 -21.49 1.48
CA ARG A 103 -0.26 -21.40 0.02
C ARG A 103 -1.64 -20.92 -0.38
N ILE A 104 -1.68 -20.18 -1.47
CA ILE A 104 -2.89 -19.65 -2.09
C ILE A 104 -2.79 -19.79 -3.61
N VAL A 105 -3.91 -20.10 -4.25
CA VAL A 105 -4.04 -20.17 -5.70
C VAL A 105 -5.13 -19.21 -6.13
N PHE A 106 -4.79 -18.32 -7.06
CA PHE A 106 -5.72 -17.39 -7.68
C PHE A 106 -6.11 -17.87 -9.09
N GLU A 107 -7.31 -17.51 -9.52
CA GLU A 107 -7.83 -17.86 -10.85
C GLU A 107 -7.07 -17.12 -11.96
N GLU A 108 -6.73 -15.86 -11.72
CA GLU A 108 -6.14 -14.98 -12.72
C GLU A 108 -4.62 -15.16 -12.85
N LYS A 109 -4.18 -15.56 -14.05
CA LYS A 109 -2.77 -15.46 -14.46
C LYS A 109 -2.50 -14.11 -15.11
N GLY A 110 -2.28 -13.09 -14.29
CA GLY A 110 -1.95 -11.74 -14.75
C GLY A 110 -0.47 -11.55 -15.09
N VAL A 111 -0.14 -10.42 -15.70
CA VAL A 111 1.23 -9.91 -15.85
C VAL A 111 1.38 -8.63 -15.03
N THR A 112 2.54 -8.38 -14.43
CA THR A 112 2.77 -7.15 -13.68
C THR A 112 2.79 -5.93 -14.60
N VAL A 113 2.42 -4.77 -14.08
CA VAL A 113 2.26 -3.55 -14.88
C VAL A 113 3.57 -3.07 -15.52
N ASP A 114 4.72 -3.34 -14.91
CA ASP A 114 6.05 -3.03 -15.49
C ASP A 114 6.39 -3.81 -16.76
N LEU A 115 5.75 -4.96 -16.96
CA LEU A 115 5.96 -5.81 -18.14
C LEU A 115 5.04 -5.42 -19.31
N LEU A 116 4.14 -4.46 -19.11
CA LEU A 116 3.25 -4.01 -20.17
C LEU A 116 4.01 -3.15 -21.20
N PRO A 117 3.96 -3.48 -22.50
CA PRO A 117 4.65 -2.71 -23.53
C PRO A 117 3.93 -1.41 -23.90
N SER A 118 2.66 -1.28 -23.50
CA SER A 118 1.75 -0.21 -23.93
C SER A 118 1.48 0.75 -22.79
N LEU A 119 1.89 2.01 -22.95
CA LEU A 119 1.61 3.08 -21.99
C LEU A 119 0.10 3.24 -21.74
N ARG A 120 -0.72 3.05 -22.79
CA ARG A 120 -2.18 3.10 -22.66
C ARG A 120 -2.69 2.05 -21.67
N ASP A 121 -2.17 0.83 -21.75
CA ASP A 121 -2.57 -0.26 -20.88
C ASP A 121 -2.04 -0.07 -19.47
N VAL A 122 -0.81 0.44 -19.32
CA VAL A 122 -0.26 0.87 -18.02
C VAL A 122 -1.18 1.91 -17.37
N MET A 123 -1.53 2.99 -18.08
CA MET A 123 -2.39 4.05 -17.55
C MET A 123 -3.77 3.52 -17.17
N LYS A 124 -4.33 2.61 -17.98
CA LYS A 124 -5.60 1.96 -17.67
C LYS A 124 -5.50 1.05 -16.44
N ALA A 125 -4.43 0.27 -16.33
CA ALA A 125 -4.19 -0.56 -15.16
C ALA A 125 -4.13 0.29 -13.89
N LEU A 126 -3.35 1.38 -13.90
CA LEU A 126 -3.25 2.29 -12.78
C LEU A 126 -4.61 2.92 -12.41
N ALA A 127 -5.43 3.30 -13.39
CA ALA A 127 -6.78 3.79 -13.14
C ALA A 127 -7.66 2.72 -12.44
N ASP A 128 -7.61 1.48 -12.91
CA ASP A 128 -8.31 0.35 -12.30
C ASP A 128 -7.79 0.05 -10.87
N ILE A 129 -6.48 0.16 -10.62
CA ILE A 129 -5.89 0.02 -9.27
C ILE A 129 -6.38 1.12 -8.33
N VAL A 130 -6.50 2.36 -8.81
CA VAL A 130 -7.06 3.46 -8.00
C VAL A 130 -8.53 3.16 -7.63
N ILE A 131 -9.30 2.54 -8.52
CA ILE A 131 -10.68 2.09 -8.20
C ILE A 131 -10.65 1.01 -7.11
N ALA A 132 -9.76 0.02 -7.22
CA ALA A 132 -9.57 -1.01 -6.20
C ALA A 132 -9.25 -0.41 -4.82
N LEU A 133 -8.32 0.54 -4.75
CA LEU A 133 -7.94 1.22 -3.51
C LEU A 133 -9.09 2.06 -2.93
N LYS A 134 -9.88 2.73 -3.78
CA LYS A 134 -11.09 3.43 -3.33
C LYS A 134 -12.12 2.46 -2.76
N LEU A 135 -12.26 1.27 -3.36
CA LEU A 135 -13.16 0.24 -2.87
C LEU A 135 -12.72 -0.29 -1.50
N LEU A 136 -11.42 -0.61 -1.33
CA LEU A 136 -10.89 -0.95 -0.01
C LEU A 136 -11.21 0.15 1.01
N LYS A 137 -10.97 1.41 0.66
CA LYS A 137 -11.26 2.55 1.53
C LYS A 137 -12.74 2.63 1.91
N LYS A 138 -13.65 2.46 0.95
CA LYS A 138 -15.10 2.44 1.16
C LYS A 138 -15.51 1.34 2.13
N LEU A 139 -14.91 0.16 2.01
CA LEU A 139 -15.13 -0.99 2.91
C LEU A 139 -14.36 -0.90 4.23
N GLY A 140 -13.63 0.20 4.47
CA GLY A 140 -12.87 0.42 5.69
C GLY A 140 -11.58 -0.39 5.78
N TRP A 141 -10.98 -0.78 4.65
CA TRP A 141 -9.71 -1.50 4.56
C TRP A 141 -8.57 -0.62 4.02
N VAL A 142 -7.34 -0.92 4.44
CA VAL A 142 -6.09 -0.36 3.89
C VAL A 142 -5.23 -1.51 3.41
N HIS A 143 -4.69 -1.42 2.19
CA HIS A 143 -3.82 -2.44 1.59
C HIS A 143 -2.46 -2.59 2.30
N ARG A 144 -1.84 -1.46 2.67
CA ARG A 144 -0.52 -1.33 3.33
C ARG A 144 0.72 -1.78 2.53
N ASP A 145 0.58 -2.54 1.45
CA ASP A 145 1.72 -2.88 0.58
C ASP A 145 1.45 -2.72 -0.93
N VAL A 146 1.14 -1.48 -1.33
CA VAL A 146 0.95 -1.18 -2.77
C VAL A 146 2.32 -1.03 -3.42
N SER A 147 2.59 -1.85 -4.42
CA SER A 147 3.83 -1.84 -5.20
C SER A 147 3.55 -2.22 -6.65
N ILE A 148 4.51 -1.99 -7.55
CA ILE A 148 4.39 -2.38 -8.96
C ILE A 148 4.17 -3.90 -9.10
N GLY A 149 4.82 -4.71 -8.25
CA GLY A 149 4.70 -6.17 -8.25
C GLY A 149 3.29 -6.67 -7.90
N ASN A 150 2.51 -5.85 -7.20
CA ASN A 150 1.16 -6.18 -6.74
C ASN A 150 0.07 -5.64 -7.67
N MET A 151 0.47 -4.94 -8.75
CA MET A 151 -0.43 -4.44 -9.78
C MET A 151 -0.37 -5.37 -10.99
N LEU A 152 -1.47 -6.06 -11.26
CA LEU A 152 -1.56 -7.05 -12.33
C LEU A 152 -2.48 -6.57 -13.45
N TRP A 153 -2.14 -6.92 -14.67
CA TRP A 153 -2.98 -6.77 -15.85
C TRP A 153 -3.56 -8.12 -16.25
N TYR A 154 -4.88 -8.17 -16.40
CA TYR A 154 -5.59 -9.37 -16.78
C TYR A 154 -6.83 -9.04 -17.61
N LYS A 155 -6.97 -9.70 -18.76
CA LYS A 155 -8.12 -9.56 -19.68
C LYS A 155 -8.51 -8.09 -19.97
N GLY A 156 -7.52 -7.21 -20.13
CA GLY A 156 -7.75 -5.82 -20.53
C GLY A 156 -8.08 -4.84 -19.38
N GLY A 157 -7.85 -5.23 -18.12
CA GLY A 157 -8.01 -4.37 -16.96
C GLY A 157 -7.00 -4.65 -15.85
N GLY A 158 -6.87 -3.70 -14.93
CA GLY A 158 -6.01 -3.78 -13.75
C GLY A 158 -6.67 -4.52 -12.58
N LYS A 159 -5.89 -5.36 -11.91
CA LYS A 159 -6.24 -6.07 -10.68
C LYS A 159 -5.17 -5.84 -9.61
N LEU A 160 -5.60 -5.53 -8.40
CA LEU A 160 -4.75 -5.39 -7.22
C LEU A 160 -4.67 -6.76 -6.51
N GLY A 161 -3.46 -7.26 -6.35
CA GLY A 161 -3.16 -8.49 -5.61
C GLY A 161 -2.44 -8.20 -4.29
N ASP A 162 -2.06 -9.27 -3.59
CA ASP A 162 -1.26 -9.24 -2.36
C ASP A 162 -1.94 -8.49 -1.20
N LEU A 163 -3.02 -9.09 -0.70
CA LEU A 163 -3.80 -8.55 0.43
C LEU A 163 -3.30 -9.08 1.78
N GLU A 164 -2.10 -9.65 1.85
CA GLU A 164 -1.60 -10.29 3.08
C GLU A 164 -1.47 -9.31 4.25
N TYR A 165 -1.11 -8.06 3.94
CA TYR A 165 -1.04 -6.97 4.90
C TYR A 165 -2.32 -6.13 4.93
N ALA A 166 -3.39 -6.48 4.21
CA ALA A 166 -4.60 -5.69 4.25
C ALA A 166 -5.21 -5.68 5.66
N LYS A 167 -5.65 -4.50 6.13
CA LYS A 167 -6.16 -4.34 7.49
C LYS A 167 -7.38 -3.42 7.54
N LYS A 168 -8.33 -3.74 8.42
CA LYS A 168 -9.44 -2.85 8.76
C LYS A 168 -8.93 -1.58 9.44
N MET A 169 -9.50 -0.44 9.06
CA MET A 169 -9.26 0.85 9.69
C MET A 169 -9.80 0.83 11.12
N GLY A 170 -9.01 1.34 12.06
CA GLY A 170 -9.34 1.35 13.48
C GLY A 170 -8.90 0.10 14.23
N ASP A 171 -8.41 -0.93 13.56
CA ASP A 171 -7.79 -2.06 14.24
C ASP A 171 -6.39 -1.67 14.75
N MET A 172 -6.28 -1.54 16.08
CA MET A 172 -5.08 -1.11 16.80
C MET A 172 -4.11 -2.25 17.13
N THR A 173 -4.37 -3.49 16.67
CA THR A 173 -3.46 -4.62 16.91
C THR A 173 -2.05 -4.33 16.33
N SER A 174 -1.09 -4.08 17.21
CA SER A 174 0.27 -3.65 16.88
C SER A 174 1.20 -4.86 16.85
N HIS A 175 1.16 -5.65 15.76
CA HIS A 175 2.07 -6.79 15.60
C HIS A 175 3.00 -6.69 14.39
N ASP A 176 2.81 -5.69 13.53
CA ASP A 176 3.57 -5.59 12.29
C ASP A 176 4.71 -4.59 12.42
N LEU A 177 5.93 -5.10 12.61
CA LEU A 177 7.17 -4.39 12.30
C LEU A 177 7.10 -3.93 10.84
N ARG A 178 6.85 -2.63 10.64
CA ARG A 178 7.05 -1.86 9.39
C ARG A 178 6.84 -2.67 8.11
N THR A 179 5.58 -2.80 7.69
CA THR A 179 5.20 -3.49 6.45
C THR A 179 5.25 -2.53 5.26
N GLY A 180 5.56 -3.06 4.08
CA GLY A 180 5.50 -2.33 2.83
C GLY A 180 6.83 -2.25 2.09
N THR A 181 6.76 -2.21 0.76
CA THR A 181 7.92 -1.98 -0.10
C THR A 181 8.54 -0.61 0.17
N ILE A 182 9.80 -0.57 0.64
CA ILE A 182 10.46 0.66 1.15
C ILE A 182 10.35 1.85 0.19
N GLN A 183 10.48 1.61 -1.13
CA GLN A 183 10.41 2.66 -2.15
C GLN A 183 9.01 3.25 -2.36
N PHE A 184 7.95 2.55 -1.96
CA PHE A 184 6.55 2.96 -2.08
C PHE A 184 5.91 3.30 -0.74
N MET A 185 6.66 3.16 0.35
CA MET A 185 6.19 3.46 1.71
C MET A 185 5.91 4.96 1.85
N SER A 186 4.76 5.31 2.43
CA SER A 186 4.47 6.71 2.71
C SER A 186 5.41 7.26 3.77
N ILE A 187 5.75 8.55 3.65
CA ILE A 187 6.70 9.22 4.55
C ILE A 187 6.18 9.29 6.00
N GLU A 188 4.86 9.39 6.20
CA GLU A 188 4.22 9.37 7.52
C GLU A 188 4.35 8.01 8.21
N VAL A 189 4.25 6.91 7.44
CA VAL A 189 4.48 5.54 7.95
C VAL A 189 5.96 5.35 8.25
N ALA A 190 6.85 5.82 7.36
CA ALA A 190 8.28 5.77 7.59
C ALA A 190 8.71 6.57 8.84
N ALA A 191 8.02 7.67 9.13
CA ALA A 191 8.25 8.54 10.27
C ALA A 191 7.46 8.15 11.54
N TYR A 192 6.61 7.12 11.46
CA TYR A 192 5.70 6.71 12.55
C TYR A 192 4.87 7.86 13.15
N ARG A 193 4.53 8.86 12.34
CA ARG A 193 3.73 10.01 12.78
C ARG A 193 2.90 10.56 11.64
N PHE A 194 1.68 11.00 11.93
CA PHE A 194 0.84 11.71 10.97
C PHE A 194 1.47 13.06 10.64
N LEU A 195 1.88 13.24 9.40
CA LEU A 195 2.48 14.49 8.90
C LEU A 195 1.45 15.41 8.26
N PHE A 196 0.36 14.83 7.74
CA PHE A 196 -0.67 15.52 6.98
C PHE A 196 -2.04 15.27 7.63
N PRO A 197 -2.34 15.91 8.77
CA PRO A 197 -3.65 15.78 9.38
C PRO A 197 -4.72 16.31 8.41
N PRO A 198 -5.94 15.72 8.41
CA PRO A 198 -7.03 16.26 7.62
C PRO A 198 -7.21 17.74 7.98
N ALA A 199 -7.42 18.59 6.97
CA ALA A 199 -7.74 20.00 7.21
C ALA A 199 -8.87 20.04 8.24
N GLN A 200 -8.64 20.74 9.36
CA GLN A 200 -9.71 21.10 10.28
C GLN A 200 -10.87 21.60 9.43
N PRO A 201 -12.13 21.16 9.67
CA PRO A 201 -13.25 21.69 8.93
C PRO A 201 -13.28 23.20 9.17
N SER A 202 -12.68 23.95 8.24
CA SER A 202 -12.81 25.38 8.21
C SER A 202 -14.29 25.63 8.01
N VAL A 203 -14.81 26.56 8.81
CA VAL A 203 -16.18 27.08 8.74
C VAL A 203 -16.62 27.06 7.28
N PRO A 204 -17.79 26.47 6.93
CA PRO A 204 -18.16 26.25 5.54
C PRO A 204 -17.91 27.53 4.75
N VAL A 205 -17.22 27.46 3.60
CA VAL A 205 -16.87 28.65 2.79
C VAL A 205 -18.09 29.55 2.55
N LYS A 206 -19.30 28.97 2.50
CA LYS A 206 -20.59 29.68 2.41
C LYS A 206 -20.88 30.61 3.60
N GLN A 207 -20.41 30.28 4.80
CA GLN A 207 -20.58 31.04 6.02
C GLN A 207 -19.54 32.15 6.15
N ALA A 208 -18.28 31.86 5.81
CA ALA A 208 -17.24 32.90 5.68
C ALA A 208 -17.57 33.93 4.58
N VAL A 209 -18.09 33.49 3.43
CA VAL A 209 -18.55 34.39 2.35
C VAL A 209 -19.77 35.22 2.79
N ARG A 210 -20.70 34.65 3.56
CA ARG A 210 -21.83 35.41 4.12
C ARG A 210 -21.39 36.44 5.15
N GLU A 211 -20.41 36.12 5.99
CA GLU A 211 -19.85 37.05 6.97
C GLU A 211 -19.11 38.21 6.28
N ILE A 212 -18.34 37.95 5.22
CA ILE A 212 -17.69 38.99 4.41
C ILE A 212 -18.74 39.89 3.73
N GLN A 213 -19.79 39.30 3.14
CA GLN A 213 -20.87 40.05 2.49
C GLN A 213 -21.72 40.88 3.48
N GLN A 214 -21.89 40.38 4.72
CA GLN A 214 -22.58 41.13 5.79
C GLN A 214 -21.74 42.27 6.35
N GLN A 215 -20.41 42.12 6.38
CA GLN A 215 -19.48 43.18 6.78
C GLN A 215 -19.41 44.30 5.72
N GLU A 216 -19.45 43.97 4.43
CA GLU A 216 -19.50 44.97 3.34
C GLU A 216 -20.82 45.77 3.32
N GLN A 217 -21.94 45.16 3.69
CA GLN A 217 -23.25 45.84 3.75
C GLN A 217 -23.38 46.80 4.94
N GLN A 218 -22.58 46.65 5.99
CA GLN A 218 -22.59 47.55 7.14
C GLN A 218 -21.64 48.75 6.98
N GLN A 219 -20.81 48.79 5.93
CA GLN A 219 -19.77 49.80 5.75
C GLN A 219 -20.07 50.85 4.66
N THR A 220 -21.31 50.94 4.17
CA THR A 220 -21.74 51.98 3.22
C THR A 220 -22.46 53.13 3.94
N CYS A 221 -21.70 54.02 4.58
CA CYS A 221 -22.20 55.37 4.93
C CYS A 221 -22.02 56.32 3.72
N PRO A 222 -23.02 57.16 3.38
CA PRO A 222 -22.93 58.07 2.25
C PRO A 222 -22.11 59.32 2.61
N VAL A 223 -20.95 59.52 1.95
CA VAL A 223 -20.27 60.81 2.00
C VAL A 223 -20.98 61.77 1.05
N THR A 224 -21.80 62.65 1.62
CA THR A 224 -22.35 63.83 0.94
C THR A 224 -21.69 65.06 1.56
N LEU A 225 -21.14 65.97 0.73
CA LEU A 225 -21.01 67.44 0.92
C LEU A 225 -20.08 67.98 -0.19
N ARG A 226 -20.59 68.47 -1.32
CA ARG A 226 -21.13 69.82 -1.60
C ARG A 226 -20.10 70.96 -1.41
N SER A 227 -19.51 71.36 -2.55
CA SER A 227 -19.09 72.72 -2.97
C SER A 227 -18.36 73.65 -1.99
N TYR A 228 -17.09 73.94 -2.28
CA TYR A 228 -16.44 75.20 -1.95
C TYR A 228 -16.03 75.93 -3.23
N LEU A 229 -16.79 76.97 -3.59
CA LEU A 229 -16.43 78.06 -4.48
C LEU A 229 -17.06 79.33 -3.88
N LEU A 230 -16.28 80.42 -3.86
CA LEU A 230 -16.52 81.77 -3.31
C LEU A 230 -15.94 82.03 -1.91
N ALA A 231 -14.66 82.44 -1.89
CA ALA A 231 -14.23 83.78 -1.47
C ALA A 231 -12.88 84.08 -2.13
#